data_AF-A0A352RV84-F1
#
_entry.id   AF-A0A352RV84-F1
#
_cell.length_a   1.000
_cell.length_b   1.000
_cell.length_c   1.000
_cell.angle_alpha   90.00
_cell.angle_beta   90.00
_cell.angle_gamma   90.00
#
_symmetry.space_group_name_H-M   'P 1'
#
loop_
_entity.id
_entity.type
_entity.pdbx_description
1 polymer ?
#
loop_
_entity_poly.entity_id
_entity_poly.type
_entity_poly.pdbx_seq_one_letter_code
_entity_poly.pdbx_strand_id
1 'polypeptide(L)'
;LMELSRQRLRPSLSEGSHITCPRCNGTGHIRDTESSALQVLRIIQEEAMKENTAAIHCQVPVEVAAFLLNEKRQEINLIELRFKVNVLLIPNK
;
A
#
# COMPACT_ATOMS: atom_id res chain seq x y z
N LEU A 1 -2.81 -33.68 -12.41
CA LEU A 1 -1.56 -32.88 -12.49
C LEU A 1 -0.45 -33.83 -12.93
N MET A 2 0.31 -33.47 -13.95
CA MET A 2 1.47 -34.24 -14.41
C MET A 2 2.71 -33.41 -14.10
N GLU A 3 3.62 -33.95 -13.30
CA GLU A 3 4.86 -33.27 -12.93
C GLU A 3 5.96 -33.66 -13.92
N LEU A 4 6.62 -32.66 -14.49
CA LEU A 4 7.72 -32.83 -15.43
C LEU A 4 8.90 -31.97 -15.00
N SER A 5 10.08 -32.57 -14.91
CA SER A 5 11.33 -31.89 -14.56
C SER A 5 12.15 -31.60 -15.81
N ARG A 6 12.66 -30.37 -15.94
CA ARG A 6 13.54 -29.96 -17.04
C ARG A 6 14.85 -29.39 -16.48
N GLN A 7 15.98 -29.93 -16.92
CA GLN A 7 17.31 -29.44 -16.55
C GLN A 7 17.61 -28.08 -17.21
N ARG A 8 18.09 -27.10 -16.42
CA ARG A 8 18.50 -25.77 -16.90
C ARG A 8 19.90 -25.84 -17.51
N LEU A 9 20.01 -25.71 -18.83
CA LEU A 9 21.30 -25.72 -19.57
C LEU A 9 21.82 -24.32 -19.93
N ARG A 10 20.92 -23.32 -20.01
CA ARG A 10 21.21 -21.91 -20.31
C ARG A 10 20.20 -21.02 -19.58
N PRO A 11 20.53 -19.74 -19.29
CA PRO A 11 19.56 -18.79 -18.75
C PRO A 11 18.33 -18.71 -19.66
N SER A 12 17.15 -18.60 -19.05
CA SER A 12 15.90 -18.55 -19.81
C SER A 12 15.75 -17.19 -20.50
N LEU A 13 15.01 -17.15 -21.61
CA LEU A 13 14.74 -15.92 -22.37
C LEU A 13 14.10 -14.81 -21.49
N SER A 14 13.36 -15.23 -20.46
CA SER A 14 12.77 -14.38 -19.43
C SER A 14 13.80 -13.67 -18.54
N GLU A 15 14.98 -14.26 -18.33
CA GLU A 15 16.06 -13.65 -17.51
C GLU A 15 16.93 -12.69 -18.33
N GLY A 16 17.00 -12.86 -19.65
CA GLY A 16 17.87 -12.06 -20.53
C GLY A 16 17.27 -10.78 -21.11
N SER A 17 15.94 -10.65 -21.16
CA SER A 17 15.28 -9.58 -21.95
C SER A 17 14.03 -8.96 -21.30
N HIS A 18 13.61 -9.44 -20.13
CA HIS A 18 12.38 -8.98 -19.49
C HIS A 18 12.68 -8.38 -18.13
N ILE A 19 12.01 -7.27 -17.82
CA ILE A 19 11.97 -6.70 -16.48
C ILE A 19 10.67 -7.11 -15.79
N THR A 20 10.69 -7.23 -14.47
CA THR A 20 9.46 -7.39 -13.70
C THR A 20 8.58 -6.15 -13.89
N CYS A 21 7.27 -6.36 -14.01
CA CYS A 21 6.34 -5.24 -14.14
C CYS A 21 6.45 -4.34 -12.90
N PRO A 22 6.77 -3.03 -13.04
CA PRO A 22 6.99 -2.15 -11.90
C PRO A 22 5.72 -1.87 -11.08
N ARG A 23 4.54 -2.18 -11.64
CA ARG A 23 3.24 -1.90 -11.01
C ARG A 23 2.72 -3.02 -10.14
N CYS A 24 2.94 -4.27 -10.54
CA CYS A 24 2.49 -5.46 -9.80
C CYS A 24 3.65 -6.33 -9.31
N ASN A 25 4.90 -5.96 -9.62
CA ASN A 25 6.10 -6.69 -9.25
C ASN A 25 6.07 -8.20 -9.60
N GLY A 26 5.34 -8.56 -10.66
CA GLY A 26 5.17 -9.96 -11.11
C GLY A 26 3.98 -10.72 -10.52
N THR A 27 3.13 -10.10 -9.68
CA THR A 27 1.93 -10.76 -9.14
C THR A 27 0.78 -10.89 -10.14
N GLY A 28 0.79 -10.11 -11.22
CA GLY A 28 -0.24 -10.14 -12.27
C GLY A 28 -1.54 -9.40 -11.93
N HIS A 29 -1.69 -8.91 -10.69
CA HIS A 29 -2.87 -8.16 -10.24
C HIS A 29 -2.47 -6.96 -9.37
N ILE A 30 -3.26 -5.89 -9.44
CA ILE A 30 -3.09 -4.66 -8.65
C ILE A 30 -4.24 -4.62 -7.63
N ARG A 31 -3.96 -4.18 -6.41
CA ARG A 31 -4.99 -4.03 -5.38
C ARG A 31 -5.95 -2.91 -5.76
N ASP A 32 -7.23 -3.12 -5.47
CA ASP A 32 -8.24 -2.08 -5.59
C ASP A 32 -7.92 -0.90 -4.66
N THR A 33 -8.43 0.27 -5.03
CA THR A 33 -8.22 1.53 -4.30
C THR A 33 -8.76 1.44 -2.87
N GLU A 34 -9.95 0.86 -2.69
CA GLU A 34 -10.58 0.65 -1.37
C GLU A 34 -9.74 -0.26 -0.47
N SER A 35 -9.28 -1.40 -1.01
CA SER A 35 -8.44 -2.34 -0.27
C SER A 35 -7.11 -1.69 0.16
N SER A 36 -6.51 -0.91 -0.74
CA SER A 36 -5.29 -0.16 -0.46
C SER A 36 -5.52 0.93 0.59
N ALA A 37 -6.67 1.63 0.55
CA ALA A 37 -7.04 2.64 1.53
C ALA A 37 -7.23 2.06 2.94
N LEU A 38 -7.94 0.94 3.07
CA LEU A 38 -8.11 0.26 4.36
C LEU A 38 -6.79 -0.23 4.95
N GLN A 39 -5.88 -0.69 4.10
CA GLN A 39 -4.53 -1.04 4.53
C GLN A 39 -3.77 0.18 5.06
N VAL A 40 -3.82 1.31 4.35
CA VAL A 40 -3.20 2.56 4.81
C VAL A 40 -3.81 3.03 6.14
N LEU A 41 -5.13 2.97 6.30
CA LEU A 41 -5.81 3.33 7.55
C LEU A 41 -5.28 2.50 8.73
N ARG A 42 -5.08 1.19 8.52
CA ARG A 42 -4.52 0.30 9.53
C ARG A 42 -3.09 0.68 9.90
N ILE A 43 -2.26 1.03 8.92
CA ILE A 43 -0.88 1.48 9.15
C ILE A 43 -0.88 2.80 9.94
N ILE A 44 -1.74 3.77 9.57
CA ILE A 44 -1.88 5.04 10.31
C ILE A 44 -2.23 4.77 11.77
N GLN A 45 -3.16 3.84 12.02
CA GLN A 45 -3.55 3.47 13.38
C GLN A 45 -2.39 2.82 14.16
N GLU A 46 -1.63 1.93 13.53
CA GLU A 46 -0.45 1.31 14.14
C GLU A 46 0.64 2.35 14.49
N GLU A 47 0.89 3.32 13.61
CA GLU A 47 1.84 4.42 13.86
C GLU A 47 1.34 5.39 14.96
N ALA A 48 0.02 5.63 15.02
CA ALA A 48 -0.59 6.45 16.07
C ALA A 48 -0.55 5.80 17.46
N MET A 49 -0.43 4.48 17.53
CA MET A 49 -0.30 3.73 18.79
C MET A 49 1.12 3.77 19.38
N LYS A 50 2.13 4.20 18.61
CA LYS A 50 3.50 4.32 19.11
C LYS A 50 3.64 5.51 20.06
N GLU A 51 4.52 5.38 21.04
CA GLU A 51 4.84 6.46 21.98
C GLU A 51 5.61 7.59 21.27
N ASN A 52 5.36 8.85 21.68
CA ASN A 52 6.00 10.07 21.15
C ASN A 52 5.72 10.42 19.67
N THR A 53 4.61 9.95 19.10
CA THR A 53 4.20 10.37 17.75
C THR A 53 3.40 11.67 17.80
N ALA A 54 3.99 12.79 17.35
CA ALA A 54 3.30 14.09 17.31
C ALA A 54 2.47 14.30 16.04
N ALA A 55 2.99 13.84 14.89
CA ALA A 55 2.32 13.94 13.60
C ALA A 55 2.67 12.75 12.71
N ILE A 56 1.71 12.31 11.90
CA ILE A 56 1.85 11.23 10.94
C ILE A 56 1.66 11.82 9.54
N HIS A 57 2.66 11.63 8.68
CA HIS A 57 2.61 12.08 7.30
C HIS A 57 2.51 10.87 6.39
N CYS A 58 1.38 10.72 5.71
CA CYS A 58 1.16 9.62 4.77
C CYS A 58 1.06 10.16 3.35
N GLN A 59 2.01 9.74 2.50
CA GLN A 59 1.97 9.98 1.07
C GLN A 59 1.27 8.80 0.39
N VAL A 60 0.17 9.08 -0.31
CA VAL A 60 -0.64 8.05 -0.97
C VAL A 60 -1.09 8.54 -2.35
N PRO A 61 -1.45 7.62 -3.27
CA PRO A 61 -2.04 7.99 -4.56
C PRO A 61 -3.28 8.87 -4.39
N VAL A 62 -3.51 9.76 -5.34
CA VAL A 62 -4.64 10.71 -5.33
C VAL A 62 -5.99 10.02 -5.09
N GLU A 63 -6.22 8.88 -5.75
CA GLU A 63 -7.48 8.11 -5.60
C GLU A 63 -7.68 7.59 -4.18
N VAL A 64 -6.60 7.11 -3.55
CA VAL A 64 -6.61 6.59 -2.18
C VAL A 64 -6.80 7.73 -1.18
N ALA A 65 -6.13 8.86 -1.39
CA ALA A 65 -6.32 10.06 -0.56
C ALA A 65 -7.77 10.56 -0.61
N ALA A 66 -8.36 10.60 -1.81
CA ALA A 66 -9.74 11.04 -2.01
C ALA A 66 -10.73 10.12 -1.27
N PHE A 67 -10.53 8.81 -1.32
CA PHE A 67 -11.35 7.86 -0.59
C PHE A 67 -11.24 8.05 0.94
N LEU A 68 -10.00 8.17 1.45
CA LEU A 68 -9.74 8.35 2.88
C LEU A 68 -10.33 9.65 3.43
N LEU A 69 -10.20 10.76 2.70
CA LEU A 69 -10.66 12.08 3.12
C LEU A 69 -12.16 12.30 2.96
N ASN A 70 -12.85 11.49 2.15
CA ASN A 70 -14.29 11.58 1.94
C ASN A 70 -15.03 10.49 2.72
N GLU A 71 -14.87 9.22 2.34
CA GLU A 71 -15.65 8.12 2.91
C GLU A 71 -15.19 7.72 4.31
N LYS A 72 -13.88 7.76 4.57
CA LYS A 72 -13.30 7.33 5.85
C LYS A 72 -12.86 8.48 6.75
N ARG A 73 -13.33 9.70 6.47
CA ARG A 73 -13.00 10.91 7.23
C ARG A 73 -13.31 10.78 8.73
N GLN A 74 -14.44 10.16 9.06
CA GLN A 74 -14.84 9.97 10.46
C GLN A 74 -13.87 9.06 11.22
N GLU A 75 -13.38 8.00 10.59
CA GLU A 75 -12.43 7.09 11.24
C GLU A 75 -11.07 7.75 11.48
N ILE A 76 -10.60 8.58 10.55
CA ILE A 76 -9.38 9.37 10.73
C ILE A 76 -9.53 10.33 11.92
N ASN A 77 -10.63 11.08 11.98
CA ASN A 77 -10.89 12.00 13.10
C ASN A 77 -10.94 11.26 14.45
N LEU A 78 -11.49 10.04 14.50
CA LEU A 78 -11.50 9.23 15.71
C LEU A 78 -10.09 8.81 16.15
N ILE A 79 -9.22 8.48 15.20
CA ILE A 79 -7.81 8.16 15.48
C ILE A 79 -7.09 9.40 16.01
N GLU A 80 -7.24 10.55 15.35
CA GLU A 80 -6.64 11.82 15.80
C GLU A 80 -7.07 12.21 17.22
N LEU A 81 -8.38 12.14 17.51
CA LEU A 81 -8.91 12.46 18.83
C LEU A 81 -8.46 11.47 19.91
N ARG A 82 -8.39 10.18 19.59
CA ARG A 82 -8.02 9.13 20.54
C ARG A 82 -6.55 9.20 20.92
N PHE A 83 -5.67 9.38 19.93
CA PHE A 83 -4.23 9.33 20.14
C PHE A 83 -3.60 10.72 20.29
N LYS A 84 -4.36 11.81 20.08
CA LYS A 84 -3.90 13.21 20.08
C LYS A 84 -2.74 13.45 19.09
N VAL A 85 -2.84 12.84 17.92
CA VAL A 85 -1.85 12.91 16.84
C VAL A 85 -2.48 13.63 15.66
N ASN A 86 -1.69 14.42 14.92
CA ASN A 86 -2.14 15.05 13.67
C ASN A 86 -1.83 14.14 12.47
N VAL A 87 -2.83 13.81 11.66
CA VAL A 87 -2.66 12.97 10.47
C VAL A 87 -2.72 13.82 9.20
N LEU A 88 -1.59 13.98 8.54
CA LEU A 88 -1.47 14.70 7.28
C LEU A 88 -1.42 13.72 6.10
N LEU A 89 -2.47 13.71 5.28
CA LEU A 89 -2.52 12.97 4.02
C LEU A 89 -2.05 13.85 2.87
N ILE A 90 -0.97 13.45 2.21
CA ILE A 90 -0.40 14.14 1.04
C ILE A 90 -0.72 13.29 -0.21
N PRO A 91 -1.61 13.74 -1.10
CA PRO A 91 -1.84 13.08 -2.37
C PRO A 91 -0.62 13.25 -3.27
N ASN A 92 -0.05 12.15 -3.73
CA ASN A 92 1.06 12.12 -4.71
C ASN A 92 0.64 11.32 -5.96
N LYS A 93 1.32 11.59 -7.09
CA LYS A 93 1.10 10.90 -8.36
C LYS A 93 1.90 9.60 -8.47
#